data_AF-A0A653Y737-F1
#
_entry.id   AF-A0A653Y737-F1
#
_cell.length_a   1.000
_cell.length_b   1.000
_cell.length_c   1.000
_cell.angle_alpha   90.00
_cell.angle_beta   90.00
_cell.angle_gamma   90.00
#
_symmetry.space_group_name_H-M   'P 1'
#
loop_
_entity.id
_entity.type
_entity.pdbx_description
1 polymer ?
#
loop_
_entity_poly.entity_id
_entity_poly.type
_entity_poly.pdbx_seq_one_letter_code
_entity_poly.pdbx_strand_id
1 'polypeptide(L)'
;MSDCGCDKAKKDLEEYLRHEVCTTEAADIREHLANCPECQNEALVAQTLTEAVQRACKETAPEDLKNQVLASLRATQATHESA
;
A
#
# COMPACT_ATOMS: atom_id res chain seq x y z
N MET A 1 12.82 8.82 -28.63
CA MET A 1 13.05 8.08 -27.36
C MET A 1 12.54 8.99 -26.27
N SER A 2 11.25 8.88 -25.98
CA SER A 2 10.59 9.75 -25.01
C SER A 2 11.11 9.36 -23.64
N ASP A 3 11.63 10.35 -22.91
CA ASP A 3 11.94 10.22 -21.50
C ASP A 3 10.64 9.85 -20.79
N CYS A 4 10.49 8.57 -20.45
CA CYS A 4 9.28 8.03 -19.83
C CYS A 4 9.13 8.53 -18.38
N GLY A 5 10.13 9.21 -17.81
CA GLY A 5 10.10 9.68 -16.42
C GLY A 5 10.32 8.55 -15.40
N CYS A 6 10.78 7.38 -15.85
CA CYS A 6 11.02 6.20 -15.02
C CYS A 6 12.02 6.46 -13.89
N ASP A 7 13.06 7.26 -14.12
CA ASP A 7 14.08 7.54 -13.10
C ASP A 7 13.51 8.30 -11.90
N LYS A 8 12.56 9.22 -12.15
CA LYS A 8 11.84 9.90 -11.07
C LYS A 8 10.86 8.94 -10.40
N ALA A 9 10.04 8.24 -11.20
CA ALA A 9 9.06 7.30 -10.67
C ALA A 9 9.70 6.20 -9.80
N LYS A 10 10.87 5.66 -10.19
CA LYS A 10 11.60 4.64 -9.41
C LYS A 10 12.17 5.19 -8.11
N LYS A 11 12.63 6.46 -8.08
CA LYS A 11 13.10 7.09 -6.84
C LYS A 11 11.99 7.26 -5.83
N ASP A 12 10.83 7.70 -6.32
CA ASP A 12 9.69 8.04 -5.45
C ASP A 12 8.80 6.80 -5.17
N LEU A 13 9.07 5.66 -5.82
CA LEU A 13 8.23 4.45 -5.78
C LEU A 13 8.12 3.85 -4.37
N GLU A 14 9.23 3.81 -3.62
CA GLU A 14 9.24 3.22 -2.28
C GLU A 14 8.39 4.04 -1.31
N GLU A 15 8.51 5.37 -1.37
CA GLU A 15 7.71 6.31 -0.58
C GLU A 15 6.22 6.21 -0.97
N TYR A 16 5.93 6.03 -2.26
CA TYR A 16 4.57 5.75 -2.73
C TYR A 16 3.98 4.46 -2.16
N LEU A 17 4.73 3.36 -2.22
CA LEU A 17 4.27 2.06 -1.72
C LEU A 17 4.10 2.05 -0.19
N ARG A 18 4.82 2.91 0.54
CA ARG A 18 4.70 3.06 2.00
C ARG A 18 3.68 4.11 2.43
N HIS A 19 3.00 4.78 1.49
CA HIS A 19 2.09 5.89 1.76
C HIS A 19 2.77 7.09 2.45
N GLU A 20 4.06 7.31 2.16
CA GLU A 20 4.89 8.38 2.74
C GLU A 20 5.05 9.59 1.80
N VAL A 21 4.51 9.49 0.59
CA VAL A 21 4.50 10.54 -0.45
C VAL A 21 3.33 11.50 -0.28
N CYS A 22 3.50 12.77 -0.67
CA CYS A 22 2.39 13.72 -0.65
C CYS A 22 1.32 13.38 -1.71
N THR A 23 0.07 13.84 -1.51
CA THR A 23 -1.06 13.43 -2.35
C THR A 23 -0.92 13.80 -3.83
N THR A 24 -0.24 14.91 -4.14
CA THR A 24 0.02 15.35 -5.51
C THR A 24 1.03 14.44 -6.21
N GLU A 25 2.13 14.08 -5.56
CA GLU A 25 3.15 13.18 -6.11
C GLU A 25 2.64 11.75 -6.22
N ALA A 26 1.73 11.34 -5.32
CA ALA A 26 1.06 10.05 -5.39
C ALA A 26 0.19 9.88 -6.63
N ALA A 27 -0.40 10.97 -7.15
CA ALA A 27 -1.20 10.93 -8.38
C ALA A 27 -0.30 10.71 -9.60
N ASP A 28 0.81 11.43 -9.68
CA ASP A 28 1.78 11.33 -10.77
C ASP A 28 2.39 9.92 -10.87
N ILE A 29 2.80 9.35 -9.74
CA ILE A 29 3.38 7.99 -9.70
C ILE A 29 2.33 6.94 -10.09
N ARG A 30 1.08 7.12 -9.65
CA ARG A 30 -0.01 6.21 -10.00
C ARG A 30 -0.31 6.23 -11.50
N GLU A 31 -0.36 7.41 -12.10
CA GLU A 31 -0.54 7.55 -13.54
C GLU A 31 0.62 6.90 -14.31
N HIS A 32 1.85 7.09 -13.84
CA HIS A 32 3.02 6.47 -14.44
C HIS A 32 2.97 4.93 -14.35
N LEU A 33 2.65 4.38 -13.18
CA LEU A 33 2.50 2.95 -12.98
C LEU A 33 1.41 2.35 -13.89
N ALA A 34 0.31 3.07 -14.14
CA ALA A 34 -0.74 2.59 -15.04
C ALA A 34 -0.27 2.43 -16.49
N ASN A 35 0.74 3.20 -16.92
CA ASN A 35 1.18 3.29 -18.31
C ASN A 35 2.58 2.71 -18.57
N CYS A 36 3.33 2.33 -17.52
CA CYS A 36 4.71 1.87 -17.64
C CYS A 36 4.90 0.44 -17.11
N PRO A 37 5.04 -0.56 -18.01
CA PRO A 37 5.27 -1.95 -17.61
C PRO A 37 6.55 -2.16 -16.79
N GLU A 38 7.61 -1.39 -17.06
CA GLU A 38 8.86 -1.50 -16.30
C GLU A 38 8.66 -1.10 -14.83
N CYS A 39 8.00 0.04 -14.58
CA CYS A 39 7.73 0.49 -13.21
C CYS A 39 6.69 -0.39 -12.50
N GLN A 40 5.75 -1.03 -13.23
CA GLN A 40 4.88 -2.07 -12.66
C GLN A 40 5.68 -3.26 -12.13
N ASN A 41 6.68 -3.72 -12.89
CA ASN A 41 7.55 -4.82 -12.47
C ASN A 41 8.37 -4.44 -11.22
N GLU A 42 8.93 -3.23 -11.17
CA GLU A 42 9.64 -2.74 -9.98
C GLU A 42 8.72 -2.68 -8.75
N ALA A 43 7.50 -2.18 -8.93
CA ALA A 43 6.51 -2.12 -7.86
C ALA A 43 6.14 -3.51 -7.33
N LEU A 44 6.05 -4.50 -8.22
CA LEU A 44 5.81 -5.89 -7.85
C LEU A 44 6.98 -6.47 -7.03
N VAL A 45 8.22 -6.21 -7.43
CA VAL A 45 9.41 -6.67 -6.69
C VAL A 45 9.42 -6.08 -5.27
N ALA A 46 9.20 -4.77 -5.14
CA ALA A 46 9.17 -4.09 -3.85
C ALA A 46 8.05 -4.60 -2.93
N GLN A 47 6.85 -4.83 -3.48
CA GLN A 47 5.72 -5.44 -2.74
C GLN A 47 6.05 -6.86 -2.29
N THR A 48 6.56 -7.69 -3.20
CA THR A 48 6.91 -9.09 -2.90
C THR A 48 7.95 -9.18 -1.79
N LEU A 49 8.95 -8.31 -1.79
CA LEU A 49 9.96 -8.23 -0.74
C LEU A 49 9.34 -7.82 0.60
N THR A 50 8.47 -6.81 0.58
CA THR A 50 7.77 -6.33 1.78
C THR A 50 6.92 -7.43 2.40
N GLU A 51 6.14 -8.15 1.59
CA GLU A 51 5.34 -9.29 2.04
C GLU A 51 6.20 -10.43 2.60
N ALA A 52 7.35 -10.71 1.99
CA ALA A 52 8.27 -11.72 2.49
C ALA A 52 8.81 -11.36 3.89
N VAL A 53 9.16 -10.10 4.11
CA VAL A 53 9.60 -9.60 5.42
C VAL A 53 8.47 -9.65 6.44
N GLN A 54 7.27 -9.19 6.06
CA GLN A 54 6.09 -9.25 6.93
C GLN A 54 5.75 -10.68 7.36
N ARG A 55 5.85 -11.66 6.44
CA ARG A 55 5.62 -13.08 6.75
C ARG A 55 6.63 -13.64 7.75
N ALA A 56 7.87 -13.14 7.73
CA ALA A 56 8.90 -13.55 8.67
C ALA A 56 8.68 -12.93 10.07
N CYS A 57 8.08 -11.73 10.15
CA CYS A 57 7.74 -11.08 11.41
C CYS A 57 6.43 -11.66 12.00
N LYS A 58 6.54 -12.50 13.04
CA LYS A 58 5.38 -13.17 13.68
C LYS A 58 4.99 -12.56 15.02
N GLU A 59 5.03 -11.24 15.13
CA GLU A 59 4.52 -10.58 16.34
C GLU A 59 2.99 -10.72 16.40
N THR A 60 2.49 -11.31 17.48
CA THR A 60 1.05 -11.49 17.67
C THR A 60 0.49 -10.27 18.39
N ALA A 61 -0.54 -9.65 17.83
CA ALA A 61 -1.23 -8.54 18.48
C ALA A 61 -1.82 -8.97 19.83
N PRO A 62 -1.82 -8.10 20.86
CA PRO A 62 -2.45 -8.40 22.14
C PRO A 62 -3.94 -8.76 21.99
N GLU A 63 -4.41 -9.78 22.71
CA GLU A 63 -5.79 -10.26 22.61
C GLU A 63 -6.83 -9.17 22.93
N ASP A 64 -6.54 -8.28 23.88
CA ASP A 64 -7.45 -7.17 24.21
C ASP A 64 -7.66 -6.21 23.05
N LEU A 65 -6.59 -5.91 22.29
CA LEU A 65 -6.67 -5.04 21.12
C LEU A 65 -7.50 -5.71 20.01
N LYS A 66 -7.26 -7.00 19.77
CA LYS A 66 -8.02 -7.80 18.81
C LYS A 66 -9.51 -7.81 19.16
N ASN A 67 -9.86 -8.00 20.44
CA ASN A 67 -11.23 -7.98 20.90
C ASN A 67 -11.89 -6.61 20.69
N GLN A 68 -11.17 -5.52 20.97
CA GLN A 68 -11.65 -4.16 20.71
C GLN A 68 -11.93 -3.91 19.23
N VAL A 69 -11.02 -4.30 18.34
CA VAL A 69 -11.18 -4.17 16.89
C VAL A 69 -12.40 -4.95 16.40
N LEU A 70 -12.54 -6.21 16.83
CA LEU A 70 -13.69 -7.05 16.45
C LEU A 70 -15.03 -6.48 16.95
N ALA A 71 -15.06 -5.90 18.15
CA ALA A 71 -16.25 -5.24 18.67
C ALA A 71 -16.62 -4.00 17.84
N SER A 72 -15.63 -3.18 17.48
CA SER A 72 -15.81 -1.99 16.64
C SER A 72 -16.37 -2.36 15.25
N LEU A 73 -15.79 -3.36 14.59
CA LEU A 73 -16.24 -3.83 13.28
C LEU A 73 -17.70 -4.30 13.31
N ARG A 74 -18.10 -5.07 14.34
CA ARG A 74 -19.49 -5.53 14.50
C ARG A 74 -20.45 -4.37 14.70
N ALA A 75 -20.07 -3.36 15.47
CA ALA A 75 -20.89 -2.17 15.67
C ALA A 75 -21.11 -1.42 14.35
N THR A 76 -20.06 -1.20 13.56
CA THR A 76 -20.18 -0.57 12.23
C THR A 76 -21.07 -1.39 11.29
N GLN A 77 -20.92 -2.73 11.26
CA GLN A 77 -21.77 -3.59 10.44
C GLN A 77 -23.25 -3.50 10.82
N ALA A 78 -23.57 -3.54 12.12
CA ALA A 78 -24.94 -3.40 12.59
C ALA A 78 -25.58 -2.05 12.19
N THR A 79 -24.79 -0.97 12.16
CA THR A 79 -25.28 0.33 11.68
C THR A 79 -25.55 0.37 10.18
N HIS A 80 -24.80 -0.40 9.38
CA HIS A 80 -25.01 -0.51 7.93
C HIS A 80 -26.18 -1.43 7.55
N GLU A 81 -26.45 -2.48 8.33
CA GLU A 81 -27.62 -3.36 8.11
C GLU A 81 -28.94 -2.75 8.58
N SER A 82 -28.89 -1.72 9.42
CA SER A 82 -30.06 -1.03 9.97
C SER A 82 -30.46 0.22 9.17
N ALA A 83 -29.78 0.52 8.06
CA ALA A 83 -30.02 1.66 7.17
C ALA A 83 -30.54 1.19 5.80
#